data_AF-A0A1C6Q0D8-F1
#
_entry.id   AF-A0A1C6Q0D8-F1
#
_cell.length_a   1.000
_cell.length_b   1.000
_cell.length_c   1.000
_cell.angle_alpha   90.00
_cell.angle_beta   90.00
_cell.angle_gamma   90.00
#
_symmetry.space_group_name_H-M   'P 1'
#
loop_
_entity.id
_entity.type
_entity.pdbx_description
1 polymer ?
#
loop_
_entity_poly.entity_id
_entity_poly.type
_entity_poly.pdbx_seq_one_letter_code
_entity_poly.pdbx_strand_id
1 'polypeptide(L)'
;MVEAYVPVIKRQVVRARGDGRMTQSITKDVQGWSRNQLIVALRKDTVDTVAQQIRLENPPEAAVVDNTRGKPILQAVRRTAVNFGSAVRAAALNVLKAELQRAIEQSTIRRSGDLANMNNWEWVYVRDGRRQPLPIMGTSGITMRPGDFIVLRPRVPYASIVNLRVANGSRALTLRKTRQRAERPTKANQRLGFLAFAARRAKRHSLFRGFNVRVSFTHRHAIEGEVNRRQGTGTLVITPSSGRGRW
;
A
#
# COMPACT_ATOMS: atom_id res chain seq x y z
N MET A 1 -12.55 45.10 -30.14
CA MET A 1 -11.32 44.30 -30.26
C MET A 1 -11.63 42.89 -29.78
N VAL A 2 -11.56 41.89 -30.66
CA VAL A 2 -11.78 40.49 -30.31
C VAL A 2 -10.41 39.94 -29.89
N GLU A 3 -10.20 39.72 -28.59
CA GLU A 3 -9.05 38.95 -28.11
C GLU A 3 -9.21 37.51 -28.60
N ALA A 4 -8.44 37.15 -29.63
CA ALA A 4 -8.32 35.77 -30.06
C ALA A 4 -7.64 34.98 -28.93
N TYR A 5 -8.43 34.22 -28.18
CA TYR A 5 -7.91 33.25 -27.21
C TYR A 5 -7.19 32.15 -27.98
N VAL A 6 -5.86 32.24 -28.07
CA VAL A 6 -5.03 31.14 -28.56
C VAL A 6 -5.33 29.90 -27.68
N PRO A 7 -5.71 28.75 -28.28
CA PRO A 7 -6.05 27.57 -27.51
C PRO A 7 -4.84 27.09 -26.70
N VAL A 8 -4.98 27.04 -25.38
CA VAL A 8 -3.93 26.56 -24.48
C VAL A 8 -3.83 25.05 -24.59
N ILE A 9 -2.89 24.56 -25.40
CA ILE A 9 -2.60 23.14 -25.48
C ILE A 9 -1.82 22.76 -24.21
N LYS A 10 -2.50 22.15 -23.24
CA LYS A 10 -1.85 21.57 -22.05
C LYS A 10 -1.21 20.24 -22.45
N ARG A 11 0.12 20.16 -22.44
CA ARG A 11 0.85 18.91 -22.65
C ARG A 11 1.36 18.39 -21.31
N GLN A 12 0.79 17.28 -20.83
CA GLN A 12 1.31 16.57 -19.66
C GLN A 12 2.35 15.57 -20.14
N VAL A 13 3.59 15.75 -19.68
CA VAL A 13 4.69 14.82 -19.96
C VAL A 13 5.01 14.08 -18.67
N VAL A 14 4.85 12.76 -18.69
CA VAL A 14 5.25 11.88 -17.58
C VAL A 14 6.60 11.26 -17.96
N ARG A 15 7.67 11.63 -17.26
CA ARG A 15 8.99 11.01 -17.43
C ARG A 15 9.29 10.11 -16.24
N ALA A 16 9.52 8.83 -16.50
CA ALA A 16 10.14 7.94 -15.53
C ALA A 16 11.65 8.19 -15.56
N ARG A 17 12.23 8.62 -14.45
CA ARG A 17 13.69 8.67 -14.28
C ARG A 17 14.22 7.27 -13.99
N GLY A 18 15.50 7.03 -14.31
CA GLY A 18 16.17 5.74 -14.04
C GLY A 18 16.26 5.36 -12.56
N ASP A 19 15.96 6.29 -11.65
CA ASP A 19 15.84 6.09 -10.19
C ASP A 19 14.42 5.68 -9.74
N GLY A 20 13.53 5.36 -10.69
CA GLY A 20 12.13 5.00 -10.41
C GLY A 20 11.23 6.17 -10.05
N ARG A 21 11.75 7.42 -9.97
CA ARG A 21 10.92 8.60 -9.74
C ARG A 21 10.17 8.99 -11.01
N MET A 22 8.85 8.96 -10.95
CA MET A 22 8.03 9.57 -12.00
C MET A 22 7.92 11.08 -11.75
N THR A 23 8.38 11.87 -12.72
CA THR A 23 8.16 13.32 -12.74
C THR A 23 7.06 13.62 -13.75
N GLN A 24 5.98 14.23 -13.29
CA GLN A 24 4.98 14.81 -14.18
C GLN A 24 5.28 16.29 -14.35
N SER A 25 5.49 16.73 -15.58
CA SER A 25 5.66 18.14 -15.94
C SER A 25 4.52 18.57 -16.85
N ILE A 26 3.86 19.66 -16.48
CA ILE A 26 2.83 20.30 -17.32
C ILE A 26 3.55 21.39 -18.12
N THR A 27 3.57 21.23 -19.44
CA THR A 27 4.08 22.26 -20.36
C THR A 27 2.88 22.97 -20.97
N LYS A 28 2.94 24.30 -20.99
CA LYS A 28 1.93 25.16 -21.62
C LYS A 28 2.60 26.05 -22.63
N ASP A 29 1.94 26.24 -23.76
CA ASP A 29 2.23 27.37 -24.62
C ASP A 29 1.69 28.64 -23.95
N VAL A 30 2.56 29.62 -23.74
CA VAL A 30 2.29 30.82 -22.93
C VAL A 30 2.66 32.10 -23.68
N GLN A 31 2.75 32.03 -25.01
CA GLN A 31 3.05 33.18 -25.84
C GLN A 31 2.03 34.31 -25.60
N GLY A 32 2.52 35.51 -25.28
CA GLY A 32 1.68 36.69 -24.98
C GLY A 32 1.13 36.78 -23.55
N TRP A 33 1.47 35.85 -22.65
CA TRP A 33 0.95 35.89 -21.27
C TRP A 33 1.72 36.87 -20.39
N SER A 34 0.98 37.67 -19.61
CA SER A 34 1.57 38.49 -18.55
C SER A 34 2.11 37.63 -17.41
N ARG A 35 3.07 38.19 -16.66
CA ARG A 35 3.64 37.56 -15.46
C ARG A 35 2.56 37.14 -14.45
N ASN A 36 1.52 37.94 -14.27
CA ASN A 36 0.43 37.63 -13.34
C ASN A 36 -0.42 36.45 -13.84
N GLN A 37 -0.68 36.36 -15.15
CA GLN A 37 -1.39 35.21 -15.74
C GLN A 37 -0.59 33.91 -15.57
N LEU A 38 0.73 33.96 -15.74
CA LEU A 38 1.62 32.81 -15.48
C LEU A 38 1.54 32.35 -14.02
N ILE A 39 1.58 33.27 -13.07
CA ILE A 39 1.49 32.98 -11.63
C ILE A 39 0.13 32.37 -11.27
N VAL A 40 -0.96 32.94 -11.78
CA VAL A 40 -2.32 32.41 -11.55
C VAL A 40 -2.46 31.00 -12.11
N ALA A 41 -1.96 30.78 -13.34
CA ALA A 41 -2.00 29.46 -13.97
C ALA A 41 -1.17 28.42 -13.21
N LEU A 42 0.05 28.76 -12.78
CA LEU A 42 0.90 27.89 -11.97
C LEU A 42 0.18 27.43 -10.69
N ARG A 43 -0.42 28.38 -9.95
CA ARG A 43 -1.14 28.08 -8.71
C ARG A 43 -2.35 27.20 -8.97
N LYS A 44 -3.18 27.57 -9.94
CA LYS A 44 -4.40 26.84 -10.31
C LYS A 44 -4.09 25.40 -10.73
N ASP A 45 -3.18 25.20 -11.67
CA ASP A 45 -2.87 23.85 -12.14
C ASP A 45 -2.24 22.99 -11.03
N THR A 46 -1.41 23.59 -10.15
CA THR A 46 -0.82 22.86 -9.02
C THR A 46 -1.92 22.41 -8.06
N VAL A 47 -2.87 23.29 -7.71
CA VAL A 47 -4.02 22.94 -6.84
C VAL A 47 -4.90 21.88 -7.50
N ASP A 48 -5.22 22.03 -8.78
CA ASP A 48 -6.03 21.06 -9.52
C ASP A 48 -5.34 19.68 -9.57
N THR A 49 -4.03 19.65 -9.82
CA THR A 49 -3.24 18.41 -9.85
C THR A 49 -3.17 17.75 -8.47
N VAL A 50 -2.96 18.54 -7.42
CA VAL A 50 -2.98 18.03 -6.03
C VAL A 50 -4.36 17.46 -5.69
N ALA A 51 -5.44 18.16 -6.03
CA ALA A 51 -6.80 17.69 -5.81
C ALA A 51 -7.08 16.39 -6.58
N GLN A 52 -6.63 16.27 -7.83
CA GLN A 52 -6.72 15.05 -8.61
C GLN A 52 -5.93 13.90 -7.97
N GLN A 53 -4.70 14.13 -7.51
CA GLN A 53 -3.89 13.10 -6.85
C GLN A 53 -4.49 12.65 -5.51
N ILE A 54 -5.07 13.58 -4.73
CA ILE A 54 -5.81 13.25 -3.51
C ILE A 54 -7.03 12.36 -3.81
N ARG A 55 -7.77 12.66 -4.90
CA ARG A 55 -8.89 11.80 -5.36
C ARG A 55 -8.40 10.40 -5.77
N LEU A 56 -7.18 10.30 -6.28
CA LEU A 56 -6.51 9.03 -6.58
C LEU A 56 -5.84 8.37 -5.36
N GLU A 57 -6.17 8.84 -4.15
CA GLU A 57 -5.65 8.31 -2.88
C GLU A 57 -4.12 8.38 -2.76
N ASN A 58 -3.50 9.34 -3.45
CA ASN A 58 -2.07 9.61 -3.42
C ASN A 58 -1.82 11.00 -2.80
N PRO A 59 -1.80 11.11 -1.46
CA PRO A 59 -1.67 12.40 -0.79
C PRO A 59 -0.29 13.04 -1.02
N PRO A 60 -0.18 14.37 -0.96
CA PRO A 60 1.10 15.07 -1.02
C PRO A 60 1.92 14.76 0.25
N GLU A 61 3.17 14.34 0.07
CA GLU A 61 4.14 14.11 1.14
C GLU A 61 4.82 15.42 1.53
N ALA A 62 5.24 16.20 0.53
CA ALA A 62 5.92 17.47 0.73
C ALA A 62 5.71 18.39 -0.46
N ALA A 63 5.57 19.68 -0.19
CA ALA A 63 5.60 20.72 -1.21
C ALA A 63 6.83 21.62 -1.01
N VAL A 64 7.55 21.87 -2.09
CA VAL A 64 8.61 22.87 -2.20
C VAL A 64 8.11 23.95 -3.14
N VAL A 65 7.97 25.17 -2.64
CA VAL A 65 7.46 26.31 -3.40
C VAL A 65 8.54 27.37 -3.44
N ASP A 66 8.94 27.75 -4.65
CA ASP A 66 10.02 28.71 -4.91
C ASP A 66 11.34 28.34 -4.17
N ASN A 67 11.66 27.05 -4.13
CA ASN A 67 12.80 26.45 -3.42
C ASN A 67 12.71 26.47 -1.88
N THR A 68 11.59 26.91 -1.30
CA THR A 68 11.36 26.91 0.15
C THR A 68 10.35 25.81 0.54
N ARG A 69 10.65 25.06 1.61
CA ARG A 69 9.70 24.09 2.21
C ARG A 69 8.72 24.82 3.13
N GLY A 70 7.47 24.35 3.17
CA GLY A 70 6.43 24.91 4.07
C GLY A 70 5.73 26.17 3.55
N LYS A 71 6.24 26.79 2.48
CA LYS A 71 5.57 27.91 1.81
C LYS A 71 4.27 27.40 1.14
N PRO A 72 3.11 28.07 1.33
CA PRO A 72 1.85 27.68 0.70
C PRO A 72 1.91 27.73 -0.83
N ILE A 73 1.24 26.79 -1.51
CA ILE A 73 1.14 26.74 -2.99
C ILE A 73 0.52 28.04 -3.54
N LEU A 74 -0.44 28.63 -2.82
CA LEU A 74 -1.08 29.89 -3.22
C LEU A 74 -0.12 31.09 -3.24
N GLN A 75 1.06 30.98 -2.63
CA GLN A 75 2.09 32.03 -2.63
C GLN A 75 3.20 31.76 -3.68
N ALA A 76 3.05 30.76 -4.53
CA ALA A 76 4.03 30.43 -5.57
C ALA A 76 4.20 31.59 -6.57
N VAL A 77 5.45 31.83 -6.99
CA VAL A 77 5.80 32.87 -7.98
C VAL A 77 6.55 32.29 -9.18
N ARG A 78 7.39 31.28 -8.97
CA ARG A 78 8.30 30.74 -10.01
C ARG A 78 8.14 29.24 -10.20
N ARG A 79 8.07 28.47 -9.10
CA ARG A 79 8.09 27.01 -9.16
C ARG A 79 7.31 26.39 -8.02
N THR A 80 6.55 25.35 -8.34
CA THR A 80 5.94 24.43 -7.37
C THR A 80 6.46 23.03 -7.67
N ALA A 81 6.95 22.34 -6.65
CA ALA A 81 7.28 20.92 -6.72
C ALA A 81 6.56 20.21 -5.58
N VAL A 82 5.60 19.36 -5.93
CA VAL A 82 4.85 18.57 -4.96
C VAL A 82 5.27 17.11 -5.11
N ASN A 83 5.80 16.54 -4.05
CA ASN A 83 6.08 15.12 -3.94
C ASN A 83 4.83 14.42 -3.40
N PHE A 84 4.45 13.32 -4.02
CA PHE A 84 3.30 12.52 -3.60
C PHE A 84 3.77 11.14 -3.13
N GLY A 85 3.08 10.59 -2.13
CA GLY A 85 3.37 9.26 -1.59
C GLY A 85 2.32 8.81 -0.59
N SER A 86 1.93 7.54 -0.66
CA SER A 86 1.02 6.93 0.31
C SER A 86 1.83 6.49 1.55
N ALA A 87 1.45 6.95 2.74
CA ALA A 87 2.11 6.55 3.98
C ALA A 87 1.31 5.48 4.74
N VAL A 88 1.93 4.32 5.01
CA VAL A 88 1.32 3.28 5.86
C VAL A 88 1.59 3.62 7.31
N ARG A 89 0.54 3.93 8.07
CA ARG A 89 0.63 4.23 9.50
C ARG A 89 0.92 2.97 10.33
N ALA A 90 1.58 3.12 11.48
CA ALA A 90 1.78 2.04 12.46
C ALA A 90 0.48 1.34 12.85
N ALA A 91 -0.58 2.12 13.04
CA ALA A 91 -1.92 1.59 13.31
C ALA A 91 -2.41 0.61 12.23
N ALA A 92 -2.11 0.86 10.94
CA ALA A 92 -2.50 -0.05 9.86
C ALA A 92 -1.78 -1.40 9.99
N LEU A 93 -0.47 -1.39 10.25
CA LEU A 93 0.29 -2.63 10.47
C LEU A 93 -0.25 -3.41 11.67
N ASN A 94 -0.54 -2.73 12.78
CA ASN A 94 -1.11 -3.37 13.97
C ASN A 94 -2.49 -3.97 13.69
N VAL A 95 -3.33 -3.28 12.90
CA VAL A 95 -4.62 -3.83 12.45
C VAL A 95 -4.43 -5.09 11.61
N LEU A 96 -3.47 -5.12 10.66
CA LEU A 96 -3.25 -6.34 9.87
C LEU A 96 -2.73 -7.50 10.73
N LYS A 97 -1.86 -7.23 11.72
CA LYS A 97 -1.43 -8.24 12.70
C LYS A 97 -2.61 -8.77 13.52
N ALA A 98 -3.47 -7.89 14.02
CA ALA A 98 -4.66 -8.28 14.79
C ALA A 98 -5.63 -9.12 13.95
N GLU A 99 -5.87 -8.73 12.70
CA GLU A 99 -6.73 -9.50 11.78
C GLU A 99 -6.12 -10.85 11.40
N LEU A 100 -4.79 -10.93 11.26
CA LEU A 100 -4.09 -12.19 11.06
C LEU A 100 -4.23 -13.12 12.26
N GLN A 101 -3.99 -12.60 13.47
CA GLN A 101 -4.13 -13.37 14.70
C GLN A 101 -5.55 -13.93 14.83
N ARG A 102 -6.57 -13.07 14.68
CA ARG A 102 -7.99 -13.49 14.68
C ARG A 102 -8.28 -14.54 13.61
N ALA A 103 -7.73 -14.37 12.40
CA ALA A 103 -7.92 -15.34 11.32
C ALA A 103 -7.33 -16.71 11.67
N ILE A 104 -6.14 -16.76 12.27
CA ILE A 104 -5.48 -17.98 12.71
C ILE A 104 -6.30 -18.65 13.81
N GLU A 105 -6.68 -17.90 14.84
CA GLU A 105 -7.49 -18.39 15.97
C GLU A 105 -8.85 -18.96 15.52
N GLN A 106 -9.49 -18.33 14.53
CA GLN A 106 -10.79 -18.76 14.01
C GLN A 106 -10.71 -19.99 13.09
N SER A 107 -9.58 -20.22 12.43
CA SER A 107 -9.47 -21.21 11.34
C SER A 107 -8.50 -22.36 11.62
N THR A 108 -7.73 -22.30 12.70
CA THR A 108 -6.77 -23.34 13.11
C THR A 108 -7.11 -23.91 14.49
N ILE A 109 -6.64 -25.11 14.82
CA ILE A 109 -6.86 -25.71 16.16
C ILE A 109 -6.17 -24.85 17.24
N ARG A 110 -6.74 -24.83 18.44
CA ARG A 110 -6.28 -24.14 19.67
C ARG A 110 -4.79 -24.33 20.06
N ARG A 111 -4.04 -25.20 19.37
CA ARG A 111 -2.60 -25.50 19.56
C ARG A 111 -1.72 -25.06 18.38
N SER A 112 -2.19 -24.18 17.51
CA SER A 112 -1.34 -23.49 16.54
C SER A 112 -0.43 -22.43 17.19
N GLY A 113 0.01 -22.65 18.44
CA GLY A 113 0.59 -21.64 19.33
C GLY A 113 1.65 -20.76 18.66
N ASP A 114 2.58 -21.36 17.93
CA ASP A 114 3.62 -20.57 17.26
C ASP A 114 3.12 -19.80 16.03
N LEU A 115 2.02 -20.21 15.39
CA LEU A 115 1.36 -19.41 14.35
C LEU A 115 0.57 -18.25 14.96
N ALA A 116 -0.14 -18.48 16.05
CA ALA A 116 -0.96 -17.44 16.71
C ALA A 116 -0.08 -16.39 17.41
N ASN A 117 1.14 -16.74 17.78
CA ASN A 117 2.11 -15.81 18.37
C ASN A 117 2.60 -14.80 17.31
N MET A 118 2.20 -13.53 17.46
CA MET A 118 2.57 -12.46 16.53
C MET A 118 4.07 -12.09 16.55
N ASN A 119 4.86 -12.60 17.50
CA ASN A 119 6.33 -12.48 17.50
C ASN A 119 7.00 -13.42 16.49
N ASN A 120 6.29 -14.47 16.07
CA ASN A 120 6.70 -15.37 15.00
C ASN A 120 6.32 -14.84 13.62
N TRP A 121 5.92 -13.57 13.54
CA TRP A 121 5.63 -12.86 12.31
C TRP A 121 6.47 -11.60 12.24
N GLU A 122 7.15 -11.43 11.11
CA GLU A 122 8.05 -10.31 10.89
C GLU A 122 7.60 -9.48 9.70
N TRP A 123 7.75 -8.17 9.88
CA TRP A 123 7.57 -7.21 8.81
C TRP A 123 8.88 -6.99 8.08
N VAL A 124 8.81 -7.02 6.76
CA VAL A 124 9.91 -6.71 5.87
C VAL A 124 9.47 -5.58 4.96
N TYR A 125 10.24 -4.50 4.91
CA TYR A 125 10.02 -3.45 3.92
C TYR A 125 10.89 -3.74 2.70
N VAL A 126 10.31 -3.66 1.50
CA VAL A 126 11.05 -3.81 0.24
C VAL A 126 10.91 -2.52 -0.54
N ARG A 127 12.05 -1.89 -0.80
CA ARG A 127 12.20 -0.67 -1.57
C ARG A 127 13.24 -0.92 -2.66
N ASP A 128 12.90 -0.57 -3.89
CA ASP A 128 13.77 -0.76 -5.07
C ASP A 128 14.31 -2.20 -5.19
N GLY A 129 13.45 -3.19 -4.87
CA GLY A 129 13.79 -4.62 -4.90
C GLY A 129 14.70 -5.11 -3.78
N ARG A 130 15.14 -4.23 -2.87
CA ARG A 130 16.01 -4.57 -1.74
C ARG A 130 15.24 -4.61 -0.43
N ARG A 131 15.54 -5.60 0.41
CA ARG A 131 15.00 -5.68 1.77
C ARG A 131 15.64 -4.60 2.63
N GLN A 132 14.80 -3.92 3.37
CA GLN A 132 15.20 -2.92 4.35
C GLN A 132 14.44 -3.22 5.65
N PRO A 133 15.05 -2.94 6.83
CA PRO A 133 14.28 -2.93 8.06
C PRO A 133 13.12 -1.94 7.93
N LEU A 134 11.99 -2.23 8.59
CA LEU A 134 10.93 -1.23 8.69
C LEU A 134 11.55 0.05 9.29
N PRO A 135 11.38 1.21 8.63
CA PRO A 135 11.79 2.48 9.21
C PRO A 135 11.13 2.68 10.57
N ILE A 136 11.83 3.34 11.50
CA ILE A 136 11.28 3.70 12.81
C ILE A 136 9.97 4.45 12.59
N MET A 137 8.88 3.90 13.11
CA MET A 137 7.54 4.43 12.87
C MET A 137 7.31 5.67 13.74
N GLY A 138 7.58 6.85 13.20
CA GLY A 138 7.05 8.10 13.75
C GLY A 138 5.54 8.24 13.50
N THR A 139 4.94 9.32 14.01
CA THR A 139 3.51 9.66 13.80
C THR A 139 3.13 9.79 12.32
N SER A 140 4.11 10.09 11.45
CA SER A 140 3.95 10.25 10.00
C SER A 140 3.75 8.94 9.21
N GLY A 141 4.06 7.77 9.80
CA GLY A 141 4.00 6.49 9.09
C GLY A 141 5.15 6.24 8.12
N ILE A 142 5.08 5.14 7.37
CA ILE A 142 6.09 4.72 6.38
C ILE A 142 5.66 5.18 4.99
N THR A 143 6.37 6.16 4.42
CA THR A 143 6.14 6.57 3.03
C THR A 143 6.51 5.43 2.08
N MET A 144 5.55 5.06 1.23
CA MET A 144 5.73 4.07 0.16
C MET A 144 5.64 4.73 -1.20
N ARG A 145 6.64 4.48 -2.05
CA ARG A 145 6.65 4.89 -3.46
C ARG A 145 5.97 3.83 -4.34
N PRO A 146 5.58 4.18 -5.58
CA PRO A 146 5.17 3.18 -6.55
C PRO A 146 6.26 2.11 -6.73
N GLY A 147 5.91 0.83 -6.54
CA GLY A 147 6.85 -0.29 -6.59
C GLY A 147 7.35 -0.77 -5.23
N ASP A 148 7.23 0.05 -4.18
CA ASP A 148 7.52 -0.37 -2.81
C ASP A 148 6.43 -1.30 -2.28
N PHE A 149 6.82 -2.20 -1.38
CA PHE A 149 5.87 -3.06 -0.68
C PHE A 149 6.33 -3.41 0.73
N ILE A 150 5.38 -3.60 1.64
CA ILE A 150 5.62 -4.11 2.98
C ILE A 150 5.07 -5.54 3.02
N VAL A 151 5.87 -6.46 3.53
CA VAL A 151 5.54 -7.88 3.65
C VAL A 151 5.43 -8.26 5.12
N LEU A 152 4.35 -8.93 5.51
CA LEU A 152 4.30 -9.70 6.75
C LEU A 152 4.53 -11.16 6.41
N ARG A 153 5.64 -11.71 6.88
CA ARG A 153 6.00 -13.11 6.66
C ARG A 153 6.11 -13.87 7.98
N PRO A 154 5.84 -15.18 7.98
CA PRO A 154 6.08 -15.99 9.16
C PRO A 154 7.58 -16.18 9.39
N ARG A 155 7.94 -16.59 10.61
CA ARG A 155 9.26 -17.13 11.00
C ARG A 155 9.20 -18.63 11.28
N VAL A 156 8.01 -19.22 11.15
CA VAL A 156 7.75 -20.64 11.41
C VAL A 156 7.58 -21.41 10.09
N PRO A 157 8.25 -22.57 9.91
CA PRO A 157 8.40 -23.26 8.62
C PRO A 157 7.15 -24.02 8.12
N TYR A 158 5.99 -23.88 8.78
CA TYR A 158 4.80 -24.66 8.45
C TYR A 158 3.57 -23.78 8.18
N ALA A 159 3.70 -22.45 8.27
CA ALA A 159 2.59 -21.51 8.10
C ALA A 159 1.88 -21.66 6.76
N SER A 160 2.65 -21.83 5.67
CA SER A 160 2.09 -21.88 4.31
C SER A 160 1.27 -23.14 4.09
N ILE A 161 1.73 -24.29 4.59
CA ILE A 161 0.96 -25.54 4.51
C ILE A 161 -0.31 -25.46 5.34
N VAL A 162 -0.23 -24.93 6.56
CA VAL A 162 -1.44 -24.80 7.40
C VAL A 162 -2.44 -23.87 6.71
N ASN A 163 -1.99 -22.76 6.13
CA ASN A 163 -2.86 -21.86 5.37
C ASN A 163 -3.55 -22.56 4.19
N LEU A 164 -2.83 -23.40 3.44
CA LEU A 164 -3.40 -24.18 2.33
C LEU A 164 -4.36 -25.27 2.80
N ARG A 165 -4.06 -25.97 3.90
CA ARG A 165 -4.99 -26.96 4.49
C ARG A 165 -6.30 -26.32 4.93
N VAL A 166 -6.24 -25.13 5.54
CA VAL A 166 -7.41 -24.32 5.87
C VAL A 166 -8.18 -23.93 4.60
N ALA A 167 -7.48 -23.45 3.57
CA ALA A 167 -8.11 -23.08 2.30
C ALA A 167 -8.81 -24.26 1.58
N ASN A 168 -8.25 -25.47 1.69
CA ASN A 168 -8.77 -26.67 1.06
C ASN A 168 -9.93 -27.33 1.84
N GLY A 169 -10.37 -26.74 2.95
CA GLY A 169 -11.50 -27.24 3.74
C GLY A 169 -11.24 -28.60 4.40
N SER A 170 -9.97 -28.95 4.63
CA SER A 170 -9.62 -30.22 5.28
C SER A 170 -10.23 -30.29 6.70
N ARG A 171 -11.20 -31.19 6.88
CA ARG A 171 -11.92 -31.45 8.15
C ARG A 171 -11.01 -31.82 9.34
N ALA A 172 -9.72 -32.08 9.12
CA ALA A 172 -8.77 -32.31 10.21
C ALA A 172 -8.49 -31.06 11.08
N LEU A 173 -8.95 -29.88 10.67
CA LEU A 173 -8.88 -28.63 11.45
C LEU A 173 -10.28 -28.03 11.75
N THR A 174 -11.37 -28.77 11.51
CA THR A 174 -12.72 -28.25 11.80
C THR A 174 -12.98 -28.15 13.30
N LEU A 175 -13.00 -26.90 13.76
CA LEU A 175 -13.91 -26.31 14.75
C LEU A 175 -14.17 -27.16 16.01
N ARG A 176 -13.71 -26.64 17.15
CA ARG A 176 -14.42 -26.86 18.42
C ARG A 176 -15.90 -26.57 18.11
N LYS A 177 -16.80 -27.52 18.37
CA LYS A 177 -18.24 -27.25 18.48
C LYS A 177 -18.43 -26.29 19.67
N THR A 178 -17.99 -25.04 19.56
CA THR A 178 -18.49 -23.99 20.44
C THR A 178 -19.94 -23.79 20.06
N ARG A 179 -20.82 -24.01 21.03
CA ARG A 179 -22.29 -23.85 20.98
C ARG A 179 -22.75 -22.42 20.57
N GLN A 180 -21.87 -21.54 20.10
CA GLN A 180 -22.23 -20.20 19.65
C GLN A 180 -22.47 -20.19 18.14
N ARG A 181 -23.75 -20.25 17.80
CA ARG A 181 -24.30 -20.26 16.44
C ARG A 181 -24.12 -18.91 15.70
N ALA A 182 -23.55 -17.89 16.35
CA ALA A 182 -23.59 -16.50 15.89
C ALA A 182 -22.45 -16.09 14.92
N GLU A 183 -21.31 -16.79 14.90
CA GLU A 183 -20.16 -16.37 14.08
C GLU A 183 -19.62 -17.49 13.19
N ARG A 184 -20.48 -18.35 12.66
CA ARG A 184 -20.03 -19.27 11.62
C ARG A 184 -19.60 -18.44 10.40
N PRO A 185 -18.36 -18.58 9.92
CA PRO A 185 -17.97 -17.93 8.67
C PRO A 185 -18.96 -18.38 7.58
N THR A 186 -19.55 -17.40 6.90
CA THR A 186 -20.48 -17.63 5.78
C THR A 186 -19.88 -18.62 4.78
N LYS A 187 -20.72 -19.42 4.08
CA LYS A 187 -20.27 -20.42 3.09
C LYS A 187 -19.23 -19.87 2.09
N ALA A 188 -19.29 -18.58 1.77
CA ALA A 188 -18.35 -17.86 0.91
C ALA A 188 -16.90 -17.75 1.45
N ASN A 189 -16.65 -18.01 2.74
CA ASN A 189 -15.32 -17.92 3.37
C ASN A 189 -14.73 -19.30 3.73
N GLN A 190 -15.46 -20.39 3.50
CA GLN A 190 -15.05 -21.75 3.92
C GLN A 190 -13.88 -22.34 3.10
N ARG A 191 -13.39 -21.61 2.09
CA ARG A 191 -12.25 -21.99 1.23
C ARG A 191 -11.14 -20.95 1.18
N LEU A 192 -11.14 -20.00 2.12
CA LEU A 192 -10.09 -18.99 2.22
C LEU A 192 -9.13 -19.40 3.34
N GLY A 193 -7.85 -19.53 3.02
CA GLY A 193 -6.80 -19.68 4.03
C GLY A 193 -6.77 -18.45 4.96
N PHE A 194 -6.22 -18.59 6.16
CA PHE A 194 -6.19 -17.51 7.15
C PHE A 194 -5.50 -16.24 6.66
N LEU A 195 -4.49 -16.34 5.78
CA LEU A 195 -3.83 -15.18 5.17
C LEU A 195 -4.82 -14.40 4.29
N ALA A 196 -5.58 -15.11 3.44
CA ALA A 196 -6.54 -14.47 2.53
C ALA A 196 -7.69 -13.84 3.31
N PHE A 197 -8.09 -14.47 4.40
CA PHE A 197 -9.11 -13.95 5.29
C PHE A 197 -8.67 -12.66 5.99
N ALA A 198 -7.44 -12.64 6.54
CA ALA A 198 -6.84 -11.46 7.16
C ALA A 198 -6.71 -10.30 6.17
N ALA A 199 -6.21 -10.55 4.95
CA ALA A 199 -6.10 -9.54 3.90
C ALA A 199 -7.47 -8.92 3.56
N ARG A 200 -8.50 -9.77 3.43
CA ARG A 200 -9.87 -9.33 3.09
C ARG A 200 -10.48 -8.45 4.19
N ARG A 201 -10.27 -8.80 5.46
CA ARG A 201 -10.75 -7.99 6.59
C ARG A 201 -9.99 -6.68 6.72
N ALA A 202 -8.66 -6.71 6.63
CA ALA A 202 -7.84 -5.51 6.68
C ALA A 202 -8.18 -4.52 5.58
N LYS A 203 -8.42 -4.98 4.34
CA LYS A 203 -8.80 -4.12 3.21
C LYS A 203 -10.10 -3.33 3.44
N ARG A 204 -10.98 -3.78 4.34
CA ARG A 204 -12.22 -3.05 4.70
C ARG A 204 -11.97 -1.91 5.68
N HIS A 205 -10.82 -1.86 6.33
CA HIS A 205 -10.51 -0.83 7.30
C HIS A 205 -10.06 0.46 6.59
N SER A 206 -10.51 1.61 7.08
CA SER A 206 -10.17 2.94 6.56
C SER A 206 -8.66 3.23 6.49
N LEU A 207 -7.85 2.58 7.33
CA LEU A 207 -6.40 2.74 7.39
C LEU A 207 -5.68 2.13 6.17
N PHE A 208 -6.37 1.29 5.41
CA PHE A 208 -5.88 0.70 4.16
C PHE A 208 -6.45 1.40 2.92
N ARG A 209 -7.15 2.52 3.07
CA ARG A 209 -7.52 3.38 1.96
C ARG A 209 -6.24 3.88 1.27
N GLY A 210 -6.15 3.75 -0.06
CA GLY A 210 -4.91 4.00 -0.81
C GLY A 210 -3.92 2.83 -0.86
N PHE A 211 -4.25 1.67 -0.27
CA PHE A 211 -3.40 0.49 -0.28
C PHE A 211 -4.15 -0.77 -0.74
N ASN A 212 -3.42 -1.65 -1.41
CA ASN A 212 -3.82 -3.02 -1.67
C ASN A 212 -3.17 -3.94 -0.64
N VAL A 213 -3.99 -4.76 0.03
CA VAL A 213 -3.54 -5.87 0.88
C VAL A 213 -3.86 -7.18 0.16
N ARG A 214 -2.84 -8.01 -0.08
CA ARG A 214 -3.01 -9.29 -0.76
C ARG A 214 -2.15 -10.38 -0.14
N VAL A 215 -2.46 -11.62 -0.49
CA VAL A 215 -1.61 -12.78 -0.21
C VAL A 215 -0.70 -13.02 -1.39
N SER A 216 0.56 -13.36 -1.11
CA SER A 216 1.53 -13.77 -2.12
C SER A 216 2.29 -15.01 -1.63
N PHE A 217 2.59 -15.91 -2.55
CA PHE A 217 3.47 -17.06 -2.31
C PHE A 217 4.76 -16.84 -3.09
N THR A 218 5.90 -16.93 -2.41
CA THR A 218 7.18 -16.67 -3.05
C THR A 218 8.33 -17.41 -2.40
N HIS A 219 9.24 -17.90 -3.25
CA HIS A 219 10.52 -18.48 -2.84
C HIS A 219 11.53 -17.44 -2.37
N ARG A 220 11.39 -16.19 -2.81
CA ARG A 220 12.31 -15.11 -2.40
C ARG A 220 12.33 -14.98 -0.89
N HIS A 221 11.16 -15.04 -0.25
CA HIS A 221 11.01 -14.94 1.20
C HIS A 221 10.83 -16.29 1.89
N ALA A 222 11.25 -17.39 1.25
CA ALA A 222 11.16 -18.72 1.83
C ALA A 222 11.86 -18.77 3.20
N ILE A 223 11.20 -19.43 4.15
CA ILE A 223 11.78 -19.73 5.45
C ILE A 223 12.54 -21.04 5.32
N GLU A 224 13.70 -21.12 5.97
CA GLU A 224 14.44 -22.37 6.04
C GLU A 224 13.59 -23.45 6.73
N GLY A 225 13.57 -24.65 6.15
CA GLY A 225 12.71 -25.74 6.63
C GLY A 225 11.25 -25.65 6.20
N GLU A 226 10.84 -24.64 5.38
CA GLU A 226 9.46 -24.53 4.91
C GLU A 226 8.98 -25.83 4.25
N VAL A 227 7.88 -26.38 4.77
CA VAL A 227 7.36 -27.68 4.29
C VAL A 227 6.74 -27.54 2.88
N ASN A 228 6.26 -26.34 2.50
CA ASN A 228 5.74 -26.06 1.16
C ASN A 228 6.82 -25.63 0.16
N ARG A 229 7.65 -26.58 -0.28
CA ARG A 229 8.75 -26.31 -1.23
C ARG A 229 8.31 -25.98 -2.66
N ARG A 230 7.04 -26.16 -3.03
CA ARG A 230 6.57 -25.93 -4.42
C ARG A 230 6.19 -24.48 -4.68
N GLN A 231 5.45 -23.87 -3.76
CA GLN A 231 4.92 -22.51 -3.92
C GLN A 231 5.71 -21.47 -3.12
N GLY A 232 6.60 -21.91 -2.22
CA GLY A 232 7.36 -21.04 -1.32
C GLY A 232 6.54 -20.64 -0.10
N THR A 233 6.95 -19.55 0.55
CA THR A 233 6.30 -19.09 1.79
C THR A 233 5.14 -18.14 1.48
N GLY A 234 3.99 -18.40 2.10
CA GLY A 234 2.81 -17.54 2.06
C GLY A 234 3.02 -16.30 2.92
N THR A 235 2.74 -15.13 2.34
CA THR A 235 2.96 -13.82 2.98
C THR A 235 1.78 -12.89 2.74
N LEU A 236 1.58 -11.94 3.65
CA LEU A 236 0.69 -10.79 3.42
C LEU A 236 1.52 -9.64 2.88
N VAL A 237 0.98 -8.94 1.90
CA VAL A 237 1.66 -7.86 1.22
C VAL A 237 0.77 -6.64 1.19
N ILE A 238 1.34 -5.51 1.61
CA ILE A 238 0.77 -4.17 1.45
C ILE A 238 1.53 -3.47 0.31
N THR A 239 0.80 -2.98 -0.68
CA THR A 239 1.31 -2.19 -1.82
C THR A 239 0.46 -0.93 -1.99
N PRO A 240 1.01 0.21 -2.44
CA PRO A 240 0.21 1.38 -2.82
C PRO A 240 -0.82 1.04 -3.90
N SER A 241 -2.02 1.60 -3.82
CA SER A 241 -3.08 1.38 -4.83
C SER A 241 -2.69 1.92 -6.21
N SER A 242 -1.82 2.93 -6.25
CA SER A 242 -1.30 3.57 -7.46
C SER A 242 -0.19 2.78 -8.17
N GLY A 243 0.29 1.67 -7.60
CA GLY A 243 1.37 0.86 -8.18
C GLY A 243 1.00 -0.62 -8.32
N ARG A 244 0.95 -1.12 -9.57
CA ARG A 244 1.12 -2.57 -9.81
C ARG A 244 2.58 -2.91 -9.54
N GLY A 245 2.93 -3.15 -8.28
CA GLY A 245 4.21 -3.78 -7.97
C GLY A 245 4.31 -5.10 -8.74
N ARG A 246 5.26 -5.20 -9.67
CA ARG A 246 5.62 -6.47 -10.32
C ARG A 246 6.36 -7.32 -9.28
N TRP A 247 5.89 -8.54 -9.08
CA TRP A 247 6.41 -9.52 -8.12
C TRP A 247 7.49 -10.37 -8.77
#